data_AF-A0A0S7YQ12-F1
#
_entry.id   AF-A0A0S7YQ12-F1
#
_cell.length_a   1.000
_cell.length_b   1.000
_cell.length_c   1.000
_cell.angle_alpha   90.00
_cell.angle_beta   90.00
_cell.angle_gamma   90.00
#
_symmetry.space_group_name_H-M   'P 1'
#
loop_
_entity.id
_entity.type
_entity.pdbx_description
1 polymer ?
#
loop_
_entity_poly.entity_id
_entity_poly.type
_entity_poly.pdbx_seq_one_letter_code
_entity_poly.pdbx_strand_id
1 'polypeptide(L)'
;MATLAAAVIWGCYPKPVGPIGPTGKKLTWAAMDKDQRRVHMRNAVLPRAAAIFQQWRPQRYGTVDCDLCHGRGAAAGIFDMPTDHLPRLSGEMLLGPELEKHPETTRLKLDRLVPEISDALGVKRFSLITRRGFGCYSCHLGPTGPLFGN
;
A
#
# COMPACT_ATOMS: atom_id res chain seq x y z
N MET A 1 31.03 26.54 -16.84
CA MET A 1 30.73 25.21 -16.25
C MET A 1 29.38 25.32 -15.57
N ALA A 2 28.32 24.85 -16.25
CA ALA A 2 26.95 24.97 -15.76
C ALA A 2 26.65 23.84 -14.76
N THR A 3 26.16 24.24 -13.60
CA THR A 3 25.70 23.41 -12.48
C THR A 3 24.51 22.54 -12.91
N LEU A 4 24.69 21.22 -12.92
CA LEU A 4 23.58 20.27 -12.92
C LEU A 4 23.03 20.19 -11.50
N ALA A 5 22.05 21.04 -11.19
CA ALA A 5 21.21 20.88 -10.02
C ALA A 5 20.39 19.60 -10.21
N ALA A 6 20.73 18.55 -9.46
CA ALA A 6 19.93 17.35 -9.35
C ALA A 6 18.58 17.72 -8.73
N ALA A 7 17.55 17.88 -9.57
CA ALA A 7 16.19 18.03 -9.11
C ALA A 7 15.78 16.72 -8.42
N VAL A 8 15.91 16.68 -7.10
CA VAL A 8 15.23 15.68 -6.28
C VAL A 8 13.75 15.90 -6.51
N ILE A 9 13.14 15.06 -7.34
CA ILE A 9 11.72 15.12 -7.68
C ILE A 9 10.94 14.76 -6.40
N TRP A 10 10.74 15.74 -5.54
CA TRP A 10 9.71 15.72 -4.52
C TRP A 10 8.38 15.78 -5.26
N GLY A 11 7.91 14.62 -5.72
CA GLY A 11 6.57 14.53 -6.31
C GLY A 11 5.58 15.09 -5.29
N CYS A 12 4.76 16.06 -5.69
CA CYS A 12 3.72 16.64 -4.85
C CYS A 12 2.73 15.53 -4.47
N TYR A 13 2.80 15.07 -3.23
CA TYR A 13 1.84 14.16 -2.63
C TYR A 13 0.92 14.95 -1.67
N PRO A 14 -0.36 14.56 -1.52
CA PRO A 14 -1.04 13.44 -2.18
C PRO A 14 -1.32 13.73 -3.67
N LYS A 15 -1.17 12.71 -4.53
CA LYS A 15 -1.54 12.79 -5.94
C LYS A 15 -3.04 12.54 -6.08
N PRO A 16 -3.75 13.30 -6.93
CA PRO A 16 -5.15 13.03 -7.21
C PRO A 16 -5.28 11.82 -8.17
N VAL A 17 -5.82 10.72 -7.66
CA VAL A 17 -5.96 9.44 -8.38
C VAL A 17 -7.40 8.99 -8.59
N GLY A 18 -8.36 9.71 -7.99
CA GLY A 18 -9.78 9.35 -7.98
C GLY A 18 -10.59 9.94 -9.13
N PRO A 19 -11.92 9.79 -9.06
CA PRO A 19 -12.84 10.40 -10.01
C PRO A 19 -12.79 11.93 -9.93
N ILE A 20 -13.41 12.59 -10.91
CA ILE A 20 -13.60 14.04 -10.91
C ILE A 20 -14.62 14.41 -9.82
N GLY A 21 -14.20 15.25 -8.88
CA GLY A 21 -15.05 15.75 -7.81
C GLY A 21 -15.91 16.95 -8.22
N PRO A 22 -16.70 17.51 -7.29
CA PRO A 22 -17.62 18.61 -7.57
C PRO A 22 -16.97 19.89 -8.11
N THR A 23 -15.68 20.09 -7.83
CA THR A 23 -14.90 21.25 -8.28
C THR A 23 -14.23 21.05 -9.65
N GLY A 24 -14.55 19.95 -10.35
CA GLY A 24 -13.95 19.60 -11.64
C GLY A 24 -12.52 19.06 -11.55
N LYS A 25 -11.96 18.92 -10.34
CA LYS A 25 -10.62 18.34 -10.10
C LYS A 25 -10.71 16.87 -9.71
N LYS A 26 -9.73 16.06 -10.10
CA LYS A 26 -9.61 14.68 -9.61
C LYS A 26 -9.45 14.66 -8.09
N LEU A 27 -10.14 13.75 -7.43
CA LEU A 27 -10.04 13.56 -5.98
C LEU A 27 -8.72 12.87 -5.59
N THR A 28 -8.17 13.25 -4.45
CA THR A 28 -7.11 12.49 -3.76
C THR A 28 -7.73 11.31 -3.02
N TRP A 29 -6.94 10.30 -2.66
CA TRP A 29 -7.42 9.15 -1.88
C TRP A 29 -8.15 9.56 -0.59
N ALA A 30 -7.62 10.54 0.13
CA ALA A 30 -8.23 11.05 1.35
C ALA A 30 -9.61 11.68 1.12
N ALA A 31 -9.82 12.31 -0.05
CA ALA A 31 -11.07 12.99 -0.40
C ALA A 31 -12.14 12.06 -1.00
N MET A 32 -11.79 10.81 -1.33
CA MET A 32 -12.77 9.83 -1.82
C MET A 32 -13.62 9.28 -0.69
N ASP A 33 -14.91 9.08 -0.96
CA ASP A 33 -15.82 8.32 -0.09
C ASP A 33 -15.57 6.80 -0.18
N LYS A 34 -16.29 6.01 0.63
CA LYS A 34 -16.09 4.55 0.73
C LYS A 34 -16.36 3.83 -0.60
N ASP A 35 -17.36 4.25 -1.36
CA ASP A 35 -17.73 3.58 -2.61
C ASP A 35 -16.75 3.95 -3.74
N GLN A 36 -16.34 5.22 -3.81
CA GLN A 36 -15.27 5.68 -4.69
C GLN A 36 -13.95 4.96 -4.41
N ARG A 37 -13.57 4.81 -3.13
CA ARG A 37 -12.40 4.02 -2.73
C ARG A 37 -12.53 2.56 -3.13
N ARG A 38 -13.70 1.94 -2.97
CA ARG A 38 -13.95 0.55 -3.39
C ARG A 38 -13.78 0.38 -4.90
N VAL A 39 -14.34 1.27 -5.69
CA VAL A 39 -14.20 1.27 -7.15
C VAL A 39 -12.73 1.47 -7.55
N HIS A 40 -12.05 2.42 -6.92
CA HIS A 40 -10.61 2.66 -7.15
C HIS A 40 -9.75 1.45 -6.77
N MET A 41 -10.03 0.81 -5.63
CA MET A 41 -9.34 -0.41 -5.21
C MET A 41 -9.52 -1.52 -6.24
N ARG A 42 -10.74 -1.75 -6.72
CA ARG A 42 -11.04 -2.78 -7.73
C ARG A 42 -10.37 -2.51 -9.07
N ASN A 43 -10.37 -1.26 -9.53
CA ASN A 43 -9.98 -0.93 -10.90
C ASN A 43 -8.50 -0.56 -11.04
N ALA A 44 -7.88 0.00 -10.00
CA ALA A 44 -6.50 0.47 -10.04
C ALA A 44 -5.56 -0.34 -9.16
N VAL A 45 -5.97 -0.67 -7.93
CA VAL A 45 -5.05 -1.23 -6.93
C VAL A 45 -4.95 -2.76 -7.03
N LEU A 46 -6.08 -3.46 -7.01
CA LEU A 46 -6.15 -4.92 -7.03
C LEU A 46 -5.47 -5.53 -8.27
N PRO A 47 -5.65 -5.01 -9.51
CA PRO A 47 -4.97 -5.58 -10.68
C PRO A 47 -3.45 -5.47 -10.60
N ARG A 48 -2.93 -4.36 -10.05
CA ARG A 48 -1.49 -4.15 -9.86
C ARG A 48 -0.92 -5.11 -8.81
N ALA A 49 -1.63 -5.29 -7.68
CA ALA A 49 -1.27 -6.27 -6.67
C ALA A 49 -1.28 -7.70 -7.25
N ALA A 50 -2.36 -8.04 -7.97
CA ALA A 50 -2.55 -9.34 -8.60
C ALA A 50 -1.39 -9.69 -9.54
N ALA A 51 -0.99 -8.75 -10.41
CA ALA A 51 0.13 -8.95 -11.32
C ALA A 51 1.44 -9.29 -10.59
N ILE A 52 1.74 -8.62 -9.47
CA ILE A 52 2.94 -8.89 -8.66
C ILE A 52 2.88 -10.30 -8.05
N PHE A 53 1.74 -10.67 -7.44
CA PHE A 53 1.58 -11.98 -6.80
C PHE A 53 1.58 -13.13 -7.81
N GLN A 54 0.86 -12.96 -8.93
CA GLN A 54 0.80 -13.93 -10.03
C GLN A 54 2.17 -14.13 -10.67
N GLN A 55 2.96 -13.07 -10.86
CA GLN A 55 4.32 -13.19 -11.36
C GLN A 55 5.24 -13.94 -10.39
N TRP A 56 5.06 -13.75 -9.07
CA TRP A 56 5.92 -14.38 -8.07
C TRP A 56 5.60 -15.85 -7.84
N ARG A 57 4.32 -16.21 -7.67
CA ARG A 57 3.89 -17.59 -7.36
C ARG A 57 2.56 -17.89 -8.08
N PRO A 58 2.56 -18.08 -9.41
CA PRO A 58 1.32 -18.18 -10.21
C PRO A 58 0.42 -19.35 -9.77
N GLN A 59 1.00 -20.48 -9.34
CA GLN A 59 0.23 -21.64 -8.87
C GLN A 59 -0.52 -21.34 -7.56
N ARG A 60 0.04 -20.48 -6.71
CA ARG A 60 -0.60 -20.07 -5.45
C ARG A 60 -1.58 -18.92 -5.64
N TYR A 61 -1.29 -18.01 -6.56
CA TYR A 61 -2.04 -16.79 -6.78
C TYR A 61 -2.77 -16.80 -8.13
N GLY A 62 -3.30 -17.95 -8.55
CA GLY A 62 -4.09 -18.06 -9.78
C GLY A 62 -5.30 -17.12 -9.78
N THR A 63 -5.85 -16.83 -8.60
CA THR A 63 -6.83 -15.78 -8.36
C THR A 63 -6.36 -14.90 -7.21
N VAL A 64 -6.49 -13.59 -7.38
CA VAL A 64 -6.22 -12.59 -6.35
C VAL A 64 -7.44 -11.71 -6.23
N ASP A 65 -8.06 -11.71 -5.06
CA ASP A 65 -9.27 -10.97 -4.73
C ASP A 65 -9.03 -10.05 -3.52
N CYS A 66 -10.11 -9.41 -3.05
CA CYS A 66 -10.05 -8.51 -1.90
C CYS A 66 -9.63 -9.25 -0.61
N ASP A 67 -9.97 -10.52 -0.49
CA ASP A 67 -9.81 -11.30 0.74
C ASP A 67 -8.35 -11.60 1.03
N LEU A 68 -7.49 -11.67 -0.01
CA LEU A 68 -6.04 -11.84 0.16
C LEU A 68 -5.43 -10.79 1.09
N CYS A 69 -5.94 -9.56 1.04
CA CYS A 69 -5.43 -8.45 1.85
C CYS A 69 -6.35 -8.17 3.05
N HIS A 70 -7.67 -8.13 2.84
CA HIS A 70 -8.65 -7.66 3.83
C HIS A 70 -9.31 -8.79 4.63
N GLY A 71 -9.04 -10.05 4.27
CA GLY A 71 -9.64 -11.23 4.90
C GLY A 71 -11.14 -11.34 4.67
N ARG A 72 -11.79 -12.22 5.43
CA ARG A 72 -13.24 -12.49 5.32
C ARG A 72 -14.13 -11.26 5.55
N GLY A 73 -13.60 -10.21 6.20
CA GLY A 73 -14.29 -8.95 6.39
C GLY A 73 -14.68 -8.27 5.07
N ALA A 74 -13.92 -8.51 3.99
CA ALA A 74 -14.21 -7.94 2.67
C ALA A 74 -15.58 -8.39 2.13
N ALA A 75 -15.97 -9.64 2.34
CA ALA A 75 -17.29 -10.15 1.97
C ALA A 75 -18.42 -9.43 2.73
N ALA A 76 -18.15 -8.96 3.95
CA ALA A 76 -19.05 -8.15 4.78
C ALA A 76 -18.89 -6.63 4.55
N GLY A 77 -18.07 -6.21 3.59
CA GLY A 77 -17.84 -4.79 3.28
C GLY A 77 -16.93 -4.05 4.27
N ILE A 78 -16.17 -4.79 5.08
CA ILE A 78 -15.15 -4.30 6.03
C ILE A 78 -13.80 -4.35 5.32
N PHE A 79 -13.22 -3.18 5.06
CA PHE A 79 -11.97 -3.03 4.30
C PHE A 79 -10.92 -2.22 5.08
N ASP A 80 -11.11 -2.09 6.39
CA ASP A 80 -10.23 -1.28 7.23
C ASP A 80 -8.82 -1.87 7.26
N MET A 81 -7.86 -0.95 7.28
CA MET A 81 -6.44 -1.25 7.27
C MET A 81 -5.73 -0.29 8.25
N PRO A 82 -4.75 -0.75 9.03
CA PRO A 82 -4.23 -2.12 9.05
C PRO A 82 -5.23 -3.14 9.61
N THR A 83 -5.07 -4.41 9.22
CA THR A 83 -5.95 -5.53 9.58
C THR A 83 -5.23 -6.60 10.40
N ASP A 84 -5.96 -7.34 11.22
CA ASP A 84 -5.49 -8.52 11.96
C ASP A 84 -5.53 -9.81 11.12
N HIS A 85 -6.11 -9.76 9.91
CA HIS A 85 -6.07 -10.86 8.96
C HIS A 85 -4.63 -11.17 8.50
N LEU A 86 -3.80 -10.13 8.38
CA LEU A 86 -2.41 -10.26 7.95
C LEU A 86 -1.50 -10.56 9.14
N PRO A 87 -0.36 -11.27 8.94
CA PRO A 87 0.59 -11.53 10.01
C PRO A 87 1.03 -10.23 10.70
N ARG A 88 1.03 -10.23 12.04
CA ARG A 88 1.62 -9.13 12.80
C ARG A 88 3.12 -9.07 12.53
N LEU A 89 3.64 -7.86 12.37
CA LEU A 89 5.07 -7.62 12.19
C LEU A 89 5.71 -7.26 13.54
N SER A 90 7.03 -7.44 13.60
CA SER A 90 7.88 -7.30 14.79
C SER A 90 7.83 -5.92 15.46
N GLY A 91 7.44 -4.88 14.74
CA GLY A 91 7.60 -3.49 15.17
C GLY A 91 8.98 -2.92 14.86
N GLU A 92 9.92 -3.74 14.37
CA GLU A 92 11.26 -3.27 14.04
C GLU A 92 11.25 -2.39 12.79
N MET A 93 12.00 -1.29 12.87
CA MET A 93 12.05 -0.27 11.84
C MET A 93 12.56 -0.80 10.49
N LEU A 94 13.47 -1.77 10.52
CA LEU A 94 14.14 -2.33 9.34
C LEU A 94 13.68 -3.75 8.99
N LEU A 95 12.60 -4.25 9.63
CA LEU A 95 12.00 -5.56 9.34
C LEU A 95 12.99 -6.73 9.49
N GLY A 96 13.94 -6.65 10.43
CA GLY A 96 14.98 -7.67 10.62
C GLY A 96 14.41 -9.09 10.76
N PRO A 97 13.49 -9.33 11.71
CA PRO A 97 12.86 -10.64 11.91
C PRO A 97 12.10 -11.13 10.67
N GLU A 98 11.43 -10.24 9.94
CA GLU A 98 10.70 -10.57 8.72
C GLU A 98 11.62 -10.93 7.55
N LEU A 99 12.77 -10.26 7.44
CA LEU A 99 13.79 -10.54 6.42
C LEU A 99 14.55 -11.84 6.73
N GLU A 100 14.77 -12.16 8.00
CA GLU A 100 15.38 -13.42 8.42
C GLU A 100 14.45 -14.60 8.17
N LYS A 101 13.19 -14.51 8.61
CA LYS A 101 12.22 -15.62 8.53
C LYS A 101 11.63 -15.80 7.14
N HIS A 102 11.38 -14.70 6.41
CA HIS A 102 10.68 -14.71 5.14
C HIS A 102 11.32 -13.80 4.08
N PRO A 103 12.62 -13.99 3.76
CA PRO A 103 13.39 -13.05 2.94
C PRO A 103 12.76 -12.74 1.59
N GLU A 104 12.28 -13.75 0.85
CA GLU A 104 11.69 -13.55 -0.48
C GLU A 104 10.40 -12.73 -0.44
N THR A 105 9.47 -13.08 0.46
CA THR A 105 8.17 -12.38 0.50
C THR A 105 8.32 -10.98 1.06
N THR A 106 9.21 -10.79 2.04
CA THR A 106 9.47 -9.50 2.66
C THR A 106 10.09 -8.55 1.63
N ARG A 107 11.10 -9.01 0.87
CA ARG A 107 11.71 -8.23 -0.22
C ARG A 107 10.71 -7.92 -1.34
N LEU A 108 9.94 -8.91 -1.81
CA LEU A 108 8.92 -8.66 -2.83
C LEU A 108 7.95 -7.55 -2.40
N LYS A 109 7.46 -7.62 -1.15
CA LYS A 109 6.51 -6.64 -0.64
C LYS A 109 7.15 -5.27 -0.46
N LEU A 110 8.36 -5.23 0.10
CA LEU A 110 9.09 -4.00 0.34
C LEU A 110 9.48 -3.29 -0.97
N ASP A 111 9.99 -4.05 -1.94
CA ASP A 111 10.59 -3.51 -3.16
C ASP A 111 9.57 -3.29 -4.28
N ARG A 112 8.46 -4.04 -4.27
CA ARG A 112 7.44 -3.98 -5.33
C ARG A 112 6.05 -3.65 -4.82
N LEU A 113 5.49 -4.45 -3.91
CA LEU A 113 4.07 -4.31 -3.56
C LEU A 113 3.79 -2.96 -2.89
N VAL A 114 4.45 -2.64 -1.78
CA VAL A 114 4.24 -1.39 -1.04
C VAL A 114 4.47 -0.15 -1.92
N PRO A 115 5.57 -0.08 -2.70
CA PRO A 115 5.79 0.95 -3.71
C PRO A 115 4.65 1.13 -4.71
N GLU A 116 4.10 0.04 -5.24
CA GLU A 116 3.06 0.02 -6.26
C GLU A 116 1.70 0.45 -5.69
N ILE A 117 1.33 -0.08 -4.51
CA ILE A 117 0.09 0.31 -3.83
C ILE A 117 0.12 1.79 -3.43
N SER A 118 1.25 2.26 -2.89
CA SER A 118 1.44 3.67 -2.54
C SER A 118 1.21 4.59 -3.75
N ASP A 119 1.73 4.22 -4.92
CA ASP A 119 1.55 5.02 -6.15
C ASP A 119 0.12 4.94 -6.68
N ALA A 120 -0.49 3.74 -6.69
CA ALA A 120 -1.88 3.54 -7.09
C ALA A 120 -2.86 4.34 -6.21
N LEU A 121 -2.58 4.48 -4.92
CA LEU A 121 -3.34 5.31 -3.99
C LEU A 121 -2.96 6.79 -4.04
N GLY A 122 -1.88 7.15 -4.74
CA GLY A 122 -1.40 8.53 -4.79
C GLY A 122 -0.96 9.06 -3.43
N VAL A 123 -0.44 8.20 -2.55
CA VAL A 123 0.06 8.56 -1.21
C VAL A 123 1.57 8.46 -1.16
N LYS A 124 2.20 9.23 -0.26
CA LYS A 124 3.66 9.25 -0.11
C LYS A 124 4.11 7.93 0.54
N ARG A 125 5.17 7.33 0.02
CA ARG A 125 5.83 6.18 0.62
C ARG A 125 6.37 6.52 2.01
N PHE A 126 6.45 5.51 2.87
CA PHE A 126 6.99 5.63 4.21
C PHE A 126 8.42 6.20 4.19
N SER A 127 8.69 7.10 5.13
CA SER A 127 10.00 7.72 5.34
C SER A 127 10.49 7.40 6.75
N LEU A 128 11.67 6.78 6.84
CA LEU A 128 12.32 6.47 8.12
C LEU A 128 12.63 7.72 8.96
N ILE A 129 12.92 8.83 8.29
CA ILE A 129 13.22 10.12 8.94
C ILE A 129 11.98 10.70 9.60
N THR A 130 10.87 10.78 8.86
CA THR A 130 9.63 11.41 9.36
C THR A 130 8.70 10.44 10.09
N ARG A 131 8.97 9.13 9.99
CA ARG A 131 8.12 8.03 10.48
C ARG A 131 6.67 8.12 10.00
N ARG A 132 6.46 8.63 8.79
CA ARG A 132 5.15 8.87 8.15
C ARG A 132 5.14 8.36 6.72
N GLY A 133 3.94 8.13 6.20
CA GLY A 133 3.69 7.66 4.84
C GLY A 133 3.28 6.19 4.77
N PHE A 134 2.95 5.74 3.57
CA PHE A 134 2.45 4.40 3.29
C PHE A 134 3.57 3.36 3.32
N GLY A 135 3.43 2.35 4.16
CA GLY A 135 4.45 1.34 4.42
C GLY A 135 3.85 -0.02 4.80
N CYS A 136 4.68 -0.93 5.30
CA CYS A 136 4.23 -2.27 5.70
C CYS A 136 3.08 -2.21 6.73
N TYR A 137 3.18 -1.29 7.69
CA TYR A 137 2.18 -1.11 8.73
C TYR A 137 0.91 -0.35 8.29
N SER A 138 0.86 0.12 7.04
CA SER A 138 -0.40 0.58 6.45
C SER A 138 -1.33 -0.58 6.12
N CYS A 139 -0.82 -1.82 6.10
CA CYS A 139 -1.62 -3.04 5.93
C CYS A 139 -1.55 -3.94 7.17
N HIS A 140 -0.36 -4.08 7.75
CA HIS A 140 -0.10 -4.98 8.87
C HIS A 140 -0.20 -4.29 10.22
N LEU A 141 -0.71 -4.99 11.23
CA LEU A 141 -0.56 -4.58 12.62
C LEU A 141 0.87 -4.86 13.12
N GLY A 142 1.33 -4.04 14.06
CA GLY A 142 2.49 -4.34 14.90
C GLY A 142 2.15 -5.33 16.03
N PRO A 143 3.08 -5.54 16.98
CA PRO A 143 2.92 -6.55 18.02
C PRO A 143 1.68 -6.34 18.87
N THR A 144 1.35 -5.08 19.20
CA THR A 144 0.25 -4.72 20.10
C THR A 144 -0.87 -3.91 19.41
N GLY A 145 -0.74 -3.55 18.14
CA GLY A 145 -1.74 -2.72 17.44
C GLY A 145 -1.19 -1.98 16.22
N PRO A 146 -1.93 -0.98 15.71
CA PRO A 146 -1.47 -0.11 14.63
C PRO A 146 -0.17 0.61 14.99
N LEU A 147 0.75 0.74 14.03
CA LEU A 147 2.11 1.22 14.29
C LEU A 147 2.62 2.01 13.08
N PHE A 148 3.18 3.21 13.28
CA PHE A 148 3.60 4.15 12.21
C PHE A 148 2.51 4.56 11.20
N GLY A 149 2.58 5.80 10.71
CA GLY A 149 1.85 6.21 9.50
C GLY A 149 0.31 6.16 9.53
N ASN A 150 -0.30 6.13 10.72
CA ASN A 150 -1.72 6.45 10.90
C ASN A 150 -1.90 7.97 11.01
#